data_AF-A0A0A3HQK2-F1
#
_entry.id   AF-A0A0A3HQK2-F1
#
_cell.length_a   1.000
_cell.length_b   1.000
_cell.length_c   1.000
_cell.angle_alpha   90.00
_cell.angle_beta   90.00
_cell.angle_gamma   90.00
#
_symmetry.space_group_name_H-M   'P 1'
#
loop_
_entity.id
_entity.type
_entity.pdbx_description
1 polymer ?
#
loop_
_entity_poly.entity_id
_entity_poly.type
_entity_poly.pdbx_seq_one_letter_code
_entity_poly.pdbx_strand_id
1 'polypeptide(L)'
;DQNTNASIIDINMGCPVNKIIKCEAGAKWLLDPNKIYEMVSAVVDAVEKPVSVKMRIGWDDEHIFAVENALAAERAGASAIAMHGRTRVQMYEGKANWDILREVKKHINIPFIGNGDVETPQDAKRMLEETGVDGVMIGRAALGDPWMIYRTVQYLETGELKPEPTVREKMDVCLLHFERLMKLKGEKVAVREMRKHASWYLKGVRGNGKVRTAINQVETEIELRTLLNGVAKQLGDKEEATAI
;
A
#
# COMPACT_ATOMS: atom_id res chain seq x y z
N ASP A 1 -0.21 4.20 25.11
CA ASP A 1 -1.24 3.66 24.17
C ASP A 1 -2.70 3.81 24.64
N GLN A 2 -2.94 4.26 25.89
CA GLN A 2 -4.26 4.44 26.50
C GLN A 2 -5.09 5.62 25.96
N ASN A 3 -4.46 6.59 25.29
CA ASN A 3 -5.12 7.80 24.78
C ASN A 3 -5.46 7.71 23.27
N THR A 4 -5.55 6.51 22.72
CA THR A 4 -5.88 6.27 21.31
C THR A 4 -6.73 5.02 21.17
N ASN A 5 -7.62 5.01 20.17
CA ASN A 5 -8.41 3.84 19.79
C ASN A 5 -7.66 2.88 18.85
N ALA A 6 -6.39 3.15 18.53
CA ALA A 6 -5.57 2.22 17.74
C ALA A 6 -5.50 0.85 18.42
N SER A 7 -5.68 -0.22 17.65
CA SER A 7 -5.54 -1.61 18.15
C SER A 7 -4.11 -2.12 18.11
N ILE A 8 -3.27 -1.56 17.23
CA ILE A 8 -1.87 -1.93 16.98
C ILE A 8 -1.08 -0.64 16.78
N ILE A 9 0.19 -0.65 17.18
CA ILE A 9 1.16 0.42 16.91
C ILE A 9 2.17 -0.11 15.89
N ASP A 10 2.32 0.56 14.74
CA ASP A 10 3.32 0.19 13.73
C ASP A 10 4.46 1.21 13.68
N ILE A 11 5.70 0.74 13.76
CA ILE A 11 6.90 1.58 13.69
C ILE A 11 7.43 1.60 12.25
N ASN A 12 7.48 2.80 11.65
CA ASN A 12 8.05 2.97 10.33
C ASN A 12 9.59 3.00 10.37
N MET A 13 10.20 1.98 9.77
CA MET A 13 11.64 1.84 9.55
C MET A 13 11.98 1.78 8.04
N GLY A 14 11.06 2.17 7.17
CA GLY A 14 11.20 1.98 5.72
C GLY A 14 11.16 3.28 4.89
N CYS A 15 10.83 4.41 5.49
CA CYS A 15 10.65 5.66 4.77
C CYS A 15 11.98 6.20 4.20
N PRO A 16 12.11 6.39 2.88
CA PRO A 16 13.35 6.87 2.27
C PRO A 16 13.49 8.41 2.25
N VAL A 17 12.45 9.16 2.65
CA VAL A 17 12.35 10.62 2.49
C VAL A 17 13.41 11.34 3.33
N ASN A 18 14.19 12.21 2.69
CA ASN A 18 15.32 12.92 3.31
C ASN A 18 14.94 13.69 4.60
N LYS A 19 13.72 14.24 4.68
CA LYS A 19 13.23 14.91 5.89
C LYS A 19 13.21 13.97 7.11
N ILE A 20 12.84 12.71 6.91
CA ILE A 20 12.78 11.69 7.97
C ILE A 20 14.19 11.21 8.33
N ILE A 21 15.03 10.97 7.31
CA ILE A 21 16.42 10.51 7.50
C ILE A 21 17.25 11.51 8.32
N LYS A 22 17.07 12.82 8.08
CA LYS A 22 17.78 13.89 8.82
C LYS A 22 17.42 13.94 10.31
N CYS A 23 16.30 13.35 10.70
CA CYS A 23 15.89 13.20 12.10
C CYS A 23 16.31 11.85 12.69
N GLU A 24 17.26 11.15 12.06
CA GLU A 24 17.73 9.83 12.47
C GLU A 24 16.59 8.82 12.65
N ALA A 25 15.66 8.79 11.70
CA ALA A 25 14.48 7.92 11.73
C ALA A 25 14.25 7.20 10.39
N GLY A 26 13.23 6.34 10.36
CA GLY A 26 12.84 5.61 9.14
C GLY A 26 13.93 4.67 8.69
N ALA A 27 14.26 4.69 7.39
CA ALA A 27 15.23 3.77 6.83
C ALA A 27 16.68 3.97 7.32
N LYS A 28 16.98 5.06 8.06
CA LYS A 28 18.31 5.29 8.63
C LYS A 28 18.70 4.20 9.64
N TRP A 29 17.73 3.66 10.38
CA TRP A 29 17.97 2.57 11.35
C TRP A 29 18.39 1.26 10.68
N LEU A 30 18.15 1.09 9.37
CA LEU A 30 18.52 -0.14 8.66
C LEU A 30 20.03 -0.37 8.55
N LEU A 31 20.84 0.64 8.89
CA LEU A 31 22.30 0.56 8.94
C LEU A 31 22.82 -0.03 10.26
N ASP A 32 21.98 -0.14 11.29
CA ASP A 32 22.40 -0.58 12.63
C ASP A 32 21.28 -1.39 13.31
N PRO A 33 21.38 -2.74 13.31
CA PRO A 33 20.44 -3.60 14.00
C PRO A 33 20.32 -3.31 15.51
N ASN A 34 21.37 -2.80 16.17
CA ASN A 34 21.29 -2.45 17.59
C ASN A 34 20.36 -1.25 17.80
N LYS A 35 20.39 -0.28 16.87
CA LYS A 35 19.47 0.86 16.92
C LYS A 35 18.02 0.41 16.74
N ILE A 36 17.76 -0.56 15.87
CA ILE A 36 16.42 -1.15 15.75
C ILE A 36 15.98 -1.78 17.07
N TYR A 37 16.84 -2.58 17.70
CA TYR A 37 16.51 -3.20 18.98
C TYR A 37 16.18 -2.16 20.05
N GLU A 38 17.03 -1.14 20.22
CA GLU A 38 16.84 -0.05 21.19
C GLU A 38 15.50 0.65 20.98
N MET A 39 15.19 1.05 19.74
CA MET A 39 14.00 1.84 19.45
C MET A 39 12.71 1.02 19.55
N VAL A 40 12.72 -0.24 19.09
CA VAL A 40 11.55 -1.12 19.16
C VAL A 40 11.26 -1.52 20.61
N SER A 41 12.28 -1.93 21.38
CA SER A 41 12.11 -2.32 22.79
C SER A 41 11.59 -1.17 23.63
N ALA A 42 12.10 0.04 23.44
CA ALA A 42 11.61 1.23 24.13
C ALA A 42 10.11 1.51 23.90
N VAL A 43 9.58 1.22 22.70
CA VAL A 43 8.15 1.36 22.42
C VAL A 43 7.36 0.19 23.01
N VAL A 44 7.84 -1.05 22.83
CA VAL A 44 7.21 -2.26 23.36
C VAL A 44 7.07 -2.19 24.88
N ASP A 45 8.12 -1.77 25.60
CA ASP A 45 8.11 -1.64 27.07
C ASP A 45 7.15 -0.55 27.56
N ALA A 46 6.79 0.40 26.70
CA ALA A 46 5.94 1.53 27.04
C ALA A 46 4.45 1.32 26.75
N VAL A 47 4.06 0.18 26.13
CA VAL A 47 2.69 -0.06 25.66
C VAL A 47 2.25 -1.50 25.92
N GLU A 48 0.95 -1.71 26.11
CA GLU A 48 0.35 -3.04 26.24
C GLU A 48 -0.14 -3.58 24.88
N LYS A 49 -0.43 -2.69 23.94
CA LYS A 49 -0.91 -3.06 22.60
C LYS A 49 0.21 -3.68 21.75
N PRO A 50 -0.10 -4.61 20.84
CA PRO A 50 0.88 -5.19 19.94
C PRO A 50 1.62 -4.12 19.12
N VAL A 51 2.95 -4.27 19.05
CA VAL A 51 3.82 -3.39 18.27
C VAL A 51 4.31 -4.14 17.05
N SER A 52 3.95 -3.68 15.85
CA SER A 52 4.51 -4.17 14.60
C SER A 52 5.57 -3.21 14.06
N VAL A 53 6.33 -3.69 13.09
CA VAL A 53 7.30 -2.85 12.39
C VAL A 53 7.20 -3.01 10.89
N LYS A 54 7.43 -1.91 10.16
CA LYS A 54 7.56 -1.94 8.70
C LYS A 54 8.90 -1.42 8.23
N MET A 55 9.68 -2.27 7.58
CA MET A 55 11.05 -1.99 7.14
C MET A 55 11.27 -2.27 5.64
N ARG A 56 12.49 -1.98 5.18
CA ARG A 56 13.05 -2.35 3.87
C ARG A 56 14.15 -3.39 4.07
N ILE A 57 14.56 -4.06 3.00
CA ILE A 57 15.66 -5.05 3.04
C ILE A 57 17.03 -4.46 3.40
N GLY A 58 17.20 -3.14 3.33
CA GLY A 58 18.48 -2.49 3.59
C GLY A 58 18.52 -1.03 3.16
N TRP A 59 19.68 -0.42 3.30
CA TRP A 59 19.91 0.97 2.91
C TRP A 59 20.23 1.10 1.41
N ASP A 60 21.22 0.36 0.94
CA ASP A 60 21.64 0.25 -0.46
C ASP A 60 22.13 -1.18 -0.72
N ASP A 61 22.74 -1.42 -1.88
CA ASP A 61 23.16 -2.77 -2.31
C ASP A 61 24.36 -3.32 -1.51
N GLU A 62 25.09 -2.47 -0.77
CA GLU A 62 26.20 -2.88 0.10
C GLU A 62 25.75 -3.10 1.55
N HIS A 63 24.58 -2.56 1.93
CA HIS A 63 24.05 -2.58 3.30
C HIS A 63 22.68 -3.28 3.36
N ILE A 64 22.65 -4.58 3.04
CA ILE A 64 21.46 -5.44 3.03
C ILE A 64 21.37 -6.24 4.34
N PHE A 65 21.18 -5.56 5.46
CA PHE A 65 21.08 -6.20 6.79
C PHE A 65 19.67 -6.73 7.10
N ALA A 66 18.98 -7.31 6.11
CA ALA A 66 17.56 -7.66 6.21
C ALA A 66 17.28 -8.67 7.34
N VAL A 67 18.10 -9.73 7.43
CA VAL A 67 17.94 -10.80 8.43
C VAL A 67 18.29 -10.28 9.82
N GLU A 68 19.40 -9.56 9.94
CA GLU A 68 19.89 -8.99 11.19
C GLU A 68 18.89 -7.98 11.77
N ASN A 69 18.36 -7.10 10.92
CA ASN A 69 17.34 -6.12 11.30
C ASN A 69 16.02 -6.77 11.71
N ALA A 70 15.59 -7.83 11.01
CA ALA A 70 14.37 -8.56 11.37
C ALA A 70 14.51 -9.29 12.72
N LEU A 71 15.63 -10.00 12.93
CA LEU A 71 15.94 -10.65 14.20
C LEU A 71 16.07 -9.65 15.35
N ALA A 72 16.64 -8.46 15.10
CA ALA A 72 16.71 -7.40 16.10
C ALA A 72 15.32 -6.90 16.51
N ALA A 73 14.42 -6.68 15.55
CA ALA A 73 13.04 -6.28 15.84
C ALA A 73 12.26 -7.37 16.59
N GLU A 74 12.40 -8.64 16.19
CA GLU A 74 11.78 -9.78 16.88
C GLU A 74 12.27 -9.89 18.33
N ARG A 75 13.59 -9.87 18.56
CA ARG A 75 14.17 -9.90 19.92
C ARG A 75 13.72 -8.72 20.78
N ALA A 76 13.44 -7.57 20.18
CA ALA A 76 12.94 -6.39 20.86
C ALA A 76 11.44 -6.45 21.19
N GLY A 77 10.74 -7.54 20.83
CA GLY A 77 9.35 -7.77 21.16
C GLY A 77 8.35 -7.34 20.09
N ALA A 78 8.78 -7.09 18.85
CA ALA A 78 7.85 -6.84 17.76
C ALA A 78 6.91 -8.05 17.58
N SER A 79 5.61 -7.79 17.47
CA SER A 79 4.59 -8.83 17.29
C SER A 79 4.42 -9.26 15.83
N ALA A 80 4.89 -8.45 14.87
CA ALA A 80 4.86 -8.75 13.44
C ALA A 80 5.86 -7.85 12.68
N ILE A 81 6.37 -8.34 11.55
CA ILE A 81 7.28 -7.59 10.67
C ILE A 81 6.71 -7.54 9.25
N ALA A 82 6.55 -6.34 8.69
CA ALA A 82 6.32 -6.13 7.26
C ALA A 82 7.61 -5.65 6.58
N MET A 83 8.04 -6.30 5.51
CA MET A 83 9.29 -5.93 4.82
C MET A 83 9.08 -5.70 3.34
N HIS A 84 9.49 -4.51 2.88
CA HIS A 84 9.50 -4.18 1.47
C HIS A 84 10.80 -4.65 0.81
N GLY A 85 10.68 -5.44 -0.25
CA GLY A 85 11.79 -6.07 -0.98
C GLY A 85 12.75 -5.12 -1.73
N ARG A 86 12.73 -3.81 -1.46
CA ARG A 86 13.71 -2.86 -2.04
C ARG A 86 14.49 -2.15 -0.95
N THR A 87 15.73 -1.80 -1.26
CA THR A 87 16.58 -0.95 -0.42
C THR A 87 16.02 0.47 -0.33
N ARG A 88 16.52 1.26 0.61
CA ARG A 88 16.16 2.69 0.71
C ARG A 88 16.52 3.44 -0.57
N VAL A 89 17.73 3.25 -1.10
CA VAL A 89 18.26 3.98 -2.26
C VAL A 89 17.46 3.72 -3.51
N GLN A 90 17.00 2.48 -3.72
CA GLN A 90 16.14 2.13 -4.85
C GLN A 90 14.81 2.90 -4.89
N MET A 91 14.35 3.47 -3.77
CA MET A 91 13.02 4.10 -3.64
C MET A 91 11.90 3.19 -4.16
N TYR A 92 11.44 3.44 -5.39
CA TYR A 92 10.39 2.71 -6.10
C TYR A 92 10.85 2.16 -7.46
N GLU A 93 12.13 2.29 -7.78
CA GLU A 93 12.77 1.83 -9.01
C GLU A 93 13.29 0.39 -8.87
N GLY A 94 13.67 -0.22 -9.99
CA GLY A 94 14.07 -1.63 -10.01
C GLY A 94 12.94 -2.59 -9.61
N LYS A 95 13.31 -3.82 -9.25
CA LYS A 95 12.38 -4.86 -8.80
C LYS A 95 12.58 -5.15 -7.32
N ALA A 96 11.48 -5.41 -6.60
CA ALA A 96 11.57 -5.95 -5.25
C ALA A 96 12.23 -7.33 -5.28
N ASN A 97 13.28 -7.50 -4.48
CA ASN A 97 13.98 -8.76 -4.30
C ASN A 97 13.24 -9.64 -3.29
N TRP A 98 12.45 -10.57 -3.80
CA TRP A 98 11.66 -11.52 -2.99
C TRP A 98 12.51 -12.66 -2.42
N ASP A 99 13.69 -12.95 -2.97
CA ASP A 99 14.60 -13.95 -2.42
C ASP A 99 15.13 -13.55 -1.05
N ILE A 100 15.37 -12.25 -0.83
CA ILE A 100 15.73 -11.73 0.50
C ILE A 100 14.57 -11.89 1.48
N LEU A 101 13.32 -11.67 1.03
CA LEU A 101 12.15 -11.90 1.89
C LEU A 101 12.06 -13.38 2.29
N ARG A 102 12.27 -14.29 1.33
CA ARG A 102 12.35 -15.74 1.59
C ARG A 102 13.42 -16.07 2.62
N GLU A 103 14.59 -15.43 2.52
CA GLU A 103 15.69 -15.66 3.45
C GLU A 103 15.37 -15.17 4.88
N VAL A 104 14.78 -13.98 5.00
CA VAL A 104 14.32 -13.45 6.30
C VAL A 104 13.29 -14.38 6.94
N LYS A 105 12.32 -14.88 6.17
CA LYS A 105 11.28 -15.76 6.68
C LYS A 105 11.82 -17.05 7.32
N LYS A 106 12.97 -17.56 6.86
CA LYS A 106 13.61 -18.75 7.46
C LYS A 106 14.16 -18.52 8.86
N HIS A 107 14.40 -17.26 9.24
CA HIS A 107 15.14 -16.91 10.45
C HIS A 107 14.25 -16.40 11.59
N ILE A 108 13.10 -15.82 11.27
CA ILE A 108 12.17 -15.25 12.27
C ILE A 108 10.97 -16.17 12.51
N ASN A 109 10.41 -16.11 13.71
CA ASN A 109 9.30 -16.97 14.16
C ASN A 109 7.98 -16.21 14.31
N ILE A 110 8.01 -14.88 14.36
CA ILE A 110 6.81 -14.03 14.36
C ILE A 110 6.20 -13.86 12.95
N PRO A 111 4.92 -13.44 12.84
CA PRO A 111 4.27 -13.17 11.57
C PRO A 111 5.07 -12.21 10.68
N PHE A 112 5.29 -12.61 9.44
CA PHE A 112 6.06 -11.89 8.44
C PHE A 112 5.22 -11.57 7.22
N ILE A 113 5.16 -10.29 6.86
CA ILE A 113 4.37 -9.77 5.75
C ILE A 113 5.29 -9.31 4.62
N GLY A 114 5.22 -9.98 3.48
CA GLY A 114 5.93 -9.60 2.27
C GLY A 114 5.33 -8.35 1.61
N ASN A 115 6.17 -7.47 1.07
CA ASN A 115 5.73 -6.26 0.41
C ASN A 115 6.63 -5.89 -0.78
N GLY A 116 6.02 -5.36 -1.84
CA GLY A 116 6.70 -4.86 -3.03
C GLY A 116 6.33 -5.64 -4.29
N ASP A 117 5.93 -4.90 -5.32
CA ASP A 117 5.61 -5.41 -6.67
C ASP A 117 4.50 -6.46 -6.73
N VAL A 118 3.54 -6.36 -5.81
CA VAL A 118 2.27 -7.09 -5.88
C VAL A 118 1.26 -6.20 -6.58
N GLU A 119 1.03 -6.49 -7.87
CA GLU A 119 0.16 -5.70 -8.74
C GLU A 119 -1.14 -6.42 -9.10
N THR A 120 -1.17 -7.75 -8.95
CA THR A 120 -2.33 -8.60 -9.22
C THR A 120 -2.60 -9.60 -8.08
N PRO A 121 -3.83 -10.18 -7.98
CA PRO A 121 -4.10 -11.31 -7.08
C PRO A 121 -3.12 -12.48 -7.25
N GLN A 122 -2.67 -12.72 -8.49
CA GLN A 122 -1.70 -13.75 -8.82
C GLN A 122 -0.31 -13.43 -8.27
N ASP A 123 0.11 -12.16 -8.26
CA ASP A 123 1.37 -11.77 -7.63
C ASP A 123 1.34 -11.98 -6.12
N ALA A 124 0.19 -11.77 -5.48
CA ALA A 124 0.05 -12.06 -4.05
C ALA A 124 0.20 -13.56 -3.77
N LYS A 125 -0.46 -14.40 -4.59
CA LYS A 125 -0.31 -15.86 -4.52
C LYS A 125 1.14 -16.28 -4.73
N ARG A 126 1.79 -15.78 -5.77
CA ARG A 126 3.21 -16.02 -6.05
C ARG A 126 4.11 -15.58 -4.90
N MET A 127 3.88 -14.42 -4.30
CA MET A 127 4.67 -13.96 -3.16
C MET A 127 4.57 -14.94 -1.98
N LEU A 128 3.36 -15.40 -1.65
CA LEU A 128 3.15 -16.40 -0.59
C LEU A 128 3.90 -17.71 -0.91
N GLU A 129 3.73 -18.23 -2.13
CA GLU A 129 4.32 -19.51 -2.56
C GLU A 129 5.85 -19.45 -2.69
N GLU A 130 6.38 -18.38 -3.29
CA GLU A 130 7.82 -18.23 -3.55
C GLU A 130 8.58 -17.89 -2.26
N THR A 131 8.02 -17.07 -1.36
CA THR A 131 8.77 -16.57 -0.19
C THR A 131 8.43 -17.26 1.12
N GLY A 132 7.26 -17.89 1.22
CA GLY A 132 6.76 -18.47 2.47
C GLY A 132 6.31 -17.44 3.51
N VAL A 133 6.18 -16.16 3.16
CA VAL A 133 5.63 -15.12 4.05
C VAL A 133 4.22 -15.49 4.50
N ASP A 134 3.82 -15.04 5.70
CA ASP A 134 2.51 -15.35 6.29
C ASP A 134 1.40 -14.43 5.77
N GLY A 135 1.78 -13.32 5.14
CA GLY A 135 0.84 -12.36 4.55
C GLY A 135 1.49 -11.48 3.48
N VAL A 136 0.64 -10.78 2.73
CA VAL A 136 1.06 -9.87 1.66
C VAL A 136 0.50 -8.48 1.90
N MET A 137 1.36 -7.48 1.86
CA MET A 137 0.95 -6.08 1.92
C MET A 137 0.93 -5.45 0.53
N ILE A 138 -0.22 -4.95 0.13
CA ILE A 138 -0.46 -4.31 -1.16
C ILE A 138 -0.51 -2.79 -0.97
N GLY A 139 0.28 -2.06 -1.75
CA GLY A 139 0.37 -0.60 -1.69
C GLY A 139 -0.20 0.07 -2.93
N ARG A 140 0.67 0.42 -3.88
CA ARG A 140 0.34 1.21 -5.08
C ARG A 140 -0.80 0.60 -5.92
N ALA A 141 -0.87 -0.72 -5.99
CA ALA A 141 -1.91 -1.41 -6.77
C ALA A 141 -3.33 -1.16 -6.25
N ALA A 142 -3.50 -0.81 -4.97
CA ALA A 142 -4.81 -0.50 -4.39
C ALA A 142 -5.25 0.97 -4.58
N LEU A 143 -4.38 1.84 -5.12
CA LEU A 143 -4.69 3.25 -5.32
C LEU A 143 -5.69 3.43 -6.46
N GLY A 144 -6.91 3.89 -6.14
CA GLY A 144 -8.02 3.96 -7.09
C GLY A 144 -8.55 2.60 -7.52
N ASP A 145 -8.14 1.55 -6.82
CA ASP A 145 -8.50 0.16 -7.05
C ASP A 145 -8.67 -0.53 -5.68
N PRO A 146 -9.69 -0.14 -4.88
CA PRO A 146 -9.97 -0.83 -3.63
C PRO A 146 -10.41 -2.28 -3.83
N TRP A 147 -10.82 -2.65 -5.05
CA TRP A 147 -11.22 -4.02 -5.37
C TRP A 147 -10.06 -5.00 -5.44
N MET A 148 -8.86 -4.53 -5.72
CA MET A 148 -7.62 -5.30 -5.65
C MET A 148 -7.53 -6.14 -4.36
N ILE A 149 -7.94 -5.59 -3.21
CA ILE A 149 -7.87 -6.30 -1.93
C ILE A 149 -8.85 -7.47 -1.89
N TYR A 150 -10.15 -7.25 -2.13
CA TYR A 150 -11.13 -8.35 -2.05
C TYR A 150 -10.93 -9.39 -3.15
N ARG A 151 -10.50 -8.97 -4.36
CA ARG A 151 -10.19 -9.88 -5.46
C ARG A 151 -8.99 -10.75 -5.12
N THR A 152 -8.00 -10.18 -4.42
CA THR A 152 -6.87 -10.94 -3.90
C THR A 152 -7.33 -11.97 -2.86
N VAL A 153 -8.12 -11.56 -1.86
CA VAL A 153 -8.64 -12.50 -0.84
C VAL A 153 -9.41 -13.65 -1.50
N GLN A 154 -10.37 -13.36 -2.37
CA GLN A 154 -11.14 -14.40 -3.04
C GLN A 154 -10.26 -15.33 -3.88
N TYR A 155 -9.31 -14.77 -4.65
CA TYR A 155 -8.42 -15.59 -5.47
C TYR A 155 -7.55 -16.52 -4.62
N LEU A 156 -7.08 -16.06 -3.46
CA LEU A 156 -6.30 -16.88 -2.53
C LEU A 156 -7.15 -17.98 -1.87
N GLU A 157 -8.41 -17.70 -1.54
CA GLU A 157 -9.31 -18.65 -0.89
C GLU A 157 -9.89 -19.70 -1.85
N THR A 158 -10.20 -19.30 -3.09
CA THR A 158 -11.00 -20.11 -4.03
C THR A 158 -10.23 -20.54 -5.28
N GLY A 159 -9.13 -19.86 -5.60
CA GLY A 159 -8.44 -20.01 -6.89
C GLY A 159 -9.15 -19.31 -8.06
N GLU A 160 -10.33 -18.74 -7.86
CA GLU A 160 -11.11 -18.07 -8.90
C GLU A 160 -10.76 -16.58 -9.00
N LEU A 161 -10.39 -16.14 -10.20
CA LEU A 161 -10.12 -14.73 -10.46
C LEU A 161 -11.40 -14.02 -10.90
N LYS A 162 -11.95 -13.18 -10.01
CA LYS A 162 -13.07 -12.31 -10.40
C LYS A 162 -12.68 -11.33 -11.51
N PRO A 163 -13.60 -11.00 -12.42
CA PRO A 163 -13.38 -9.95 -13.39
C PRO A 163 -13.11 -8.61 -12.69
N GLU A 164 -12.47 -7.70 -13.43
CA GLU A 164 -12.41 -6.29 -13.04
C GLU A 164 -13.82 -5.70 -12.97
N PRO A 165 -14.07 -4.73 -12.08
CA PRO A 165 -15.32 -3.99 -12.11
C PRO A 165 -15.43 -3.18 -13.40
N THR A 166 -16.67 -3.03 -13.85
CA THR A 166 -17.05 -2.19 -14.99
C THR A 166 -16.69 -0.73 -14.76
N VAL A 167 -16.59 0.06 -15.83
CA VAL A 167 -16.39 1.52 -15.69
C VAL A 167 -17.45 2.17 -14.79
N ARG A 168 -18.71 1.73 -14.87
CA ARG A 168 -19.81 2.23 -14.04
C ARG A 168 -19.52 2.00 -12.55
N GLU A 169 -19.19 0.77 -12.16
CA GLU A 169 -18.88 0.41 -10.77
C GLU A 169 -17.66 1.19 -10.24
N LYS A 170 -16.62 1.35 -11.07
CA LYS A 170 -15.44 2.16 -10.72
C LYS A 170 -15.84 3.60 -10.41
N MET A 171 -16.72 4.21 -11.21
CA MET A 171 -17.17 5.58 -11.00
C MET A 171 -18.10 5.70 -9.78
N ASP A 172 -18.94 4.71 -9.50
CA ASP A 172 -19.76 4.67 -8.29
C ASP A 172 -18.91 4.64 -7.01
N VAL A 173 -17.88 3.81 -6.96
CA VAL A 173 -16.95 3.76 -5.81
C VAL A 173 -16.16 5.07 -5.71
N CYS A 174 -15.75 5.66 -6.83
CA CYS A 174 -15.09 6.97 -6.86
C CYS A 174 -15.98 8.08 -6.28
N LEU A 175 -17.28 8.10 -6.63
CA LEU A 175 -18.28 9.02 -6.09
C LEU A 175 -18.52 8.81 -4.59
N LEU A 176 -18.60 7.56 -4.13
CA LEU A 176 -18.72 7.23 -2.71
C LEU A 176 -17.49 7.70 -1.92
N HIS A 177 -16.28 7.52 -2.47
CA HIS A 177 -15.06 8.03 -1.88
C HIS A 177 -15.10 9.56 -1.78
N PHE A 178 -15.53 10.25 -2.85
CA PHE A 178 -15.67 11.71 -2.85
C PHE A 178 -16.66 12.18 -1.78
N GLU A 179 -17.83 11.56 -1.68
CA GLU A 179 -18.84 11.89 -0.67
C GLU A 179 -18.30 11.78 0.76
N ARG A 180 -17.62 10.67 1.07
CA ARG A 180 -16.98 10.47 2.39
C ARG A 180 -15.91 11.52 2.66
N LEU A 181 -15.13 11.89 1.63
CA LEU A 181 -14.10 12.90 1.76
C LEU A 181 -14.70 14.30 1.98
N MET A 182 -15.80 14.63 1.31
CA MET A 182 -16.54 15.87 1.55
C MET A 182 -17.08 15.95 2.97
N LYS A 183 -17.69 14.86 3.47
CA LYS A 183 -18.16 14.80 4.85
C LYS A 183 -17.04 15.01 5.87
N LEU A 184 -15.82 14.54 5.55
CA LEU A 184 -14.67 14.63 6.45
C LEU A 184 -13.97 16.00 6.41
N LYS A 185 -13.81 16.60 5.22
CA LYS A 185 -12.91 17.76 5.02
C LYS A 185 -13.59 18.99 4.38
N GLY A 186 -14.88 18.89 4.06
CA GLY A 186 -15.61 19.89 3.30
C GLY A 186 -15.29 19.87 1.80
N GLU A 187 -16.16 20.51 1.01
CA GLU A 187 -16.13 20.48 -0.45
C GLU A 187 -14.78 20.91 -1.04
N LYS A 188 -14.31 22.12 -0.68
CA LYS A 188 -13.10 22.73 -1.28
C LYS A 188 -11.87 21.82 -1.16
N VAL A 189 -11.68 21.17 -0.02
CA VAL A 189 -10.53 20.28 0.20
C VAL A 189 -10.76 18.96 -0.51
N ALA A 190 -11.97 18.39 -0.40
CA ALA A 190 -12.31 17.12 -1.02
C ALA A 190 -12.17 17.16 -2.54
N VAL A 191 -12.67 18.21 -3.22
CA VAL A 191 -12.55 18.38 -4.67
C VAL A 191 -11.08 18.37 -5.09
N ARG A 192 -10.23 19.15 -4.42
CA ARG A 192 -8.79 19.26 -4.74
C ARG A 192 -8.05 17.94 -4.54
N GLU A 193 -8.31 17.22 -3.45
CA GLU A 193 -7.73 15.90 -3.21
C GLU A 193 -8.24 14.87 -4.24
N MET A 194 -9.53 14.94 -4.60
CA MET A 194 -10.11 14.06 -5.61
C MET A 194 -9.53 14.26 -7.01
N ARG A 195 -8.95 15.42 -7.35
CA ARG A 195 -8.26 15.59 -8.64
C ARG A 195 -7.19 14.50 -8.85
N LYS A 196 -6.46 14.17 -7.77
CA LYS A 196 -5.49 13.09 -7.74
C LYS A 196 -6.18 11.71 -7.65
N HIS A 197 -7.08 11.54 -6.69
CA HIS A 197 -7.66 10.23 -6.40
C HIS A 197 -8.55 9.71 -7.54
N ALA A 198 -9.43 10.55 -8.09
CA ALA A 198 -10.31 10.18 -9.21
C ALA A 198 -9.52 9.77 -10.45
N SER A 199 -8.37 10.39 -10.70
CA SER A 199 -7.48 10.01 -11.80
C SER A 199 -6.93 8.58 -11.68
N TRP A 200 -6.83 8.02 -10.47
CA TRP A 200 -6.41 6.63 -10.26
C TRP A 200 -7.50 5.62 -10.65
N TYR A 201 -8.78 5.92 -10.40
CA TYR A 201 -9.92 5.08 -10.78
C TYR A 201 -10.07 4.88 -12.29
N LEU A 202 -9.41 5.71 -13.09
CA LEU A 202 -9.40 5.63 -14.55
C LEU A 202 -8.36 4.65 -15.11
N LYS A 203 -7.57 3.98 -14.25
CA LYS A 203 -6.60 2.95 -14.69
C LYS A 203 -7.34 1.84 -15.45
N GLY A 204 -6.82 1.48 -16.62
CA GLY A 204 -7.42 0.48 -17.51
C GLY A 204 -8.59 0.98 -18.36
N VAL A 205 -9.10 2.20 -18.11
CA VAL A 205 -10.21 2.77 -18.89
C VAL A 205 -9.69 3.40 -20.19
N ARG A 206 -10.09 2.86 -21.34
CA ARG A 206 -9.64 3.34 -22.66
C ARG A 206 -10.10 4.79 -22.91
N GLY A 207 -9.18 5.62 -23.42
CA GLY A 207 -9.49 7.02 -23.78
C GLY A 207 -9.60 8.00 -22.59
N ASN A 208 -9.14 7.60 -21.40
CA ASN A 208 -9.27 8.42 -20.18
C ASN A 208 -8.45 9.74 -20.17
N GLY A 209 -7.56 9.97 -21.14
CA GLY A 209 -6.67 11.14 -21.13
C GLY A 209 -7.42 12.48 -21.06
N LYS A 210 -8.51 12.63 -21.83
CA LYS A 210 -9.36 13.83 -21.79
C LYS A 210 -10.05 13.99 -20.42
N VAL A 211 -10.49 12.88 -19.84
CA VAL A 211 -11.16 12.86 -18.54
C VAL A 211 -10.19 13.27 -17.44
N ARG A 212 -8.96 12.76 -17.44
CA ARG A 212 -7.92 13.14 -16.47
C ARG A 212 -7.61 14.63 -16.52
N THR A 213 -7.51 15.20 -17.72
CA THR A 213 -7.32 16.65 -17.88
C THR A 213 -8.50 17.42 -17.30
N ALA A 214 -9.73 17.00 -17.58
CA ALA A 214 -10.93 17.64 -17.02
C ALA A 214 -10.98 17.54 -15.49
N ILE A 215 -10.70 16.37 -14.91
CA ILE A 215 -10.65 16.14 -13.45
C ILE A 215 -9.71 17.16 -12.78
N ASN A 216 -8.54 17.43 -13.37
CA ASN A 216 -7.57 18.36 -12.79
C ASN A 216 -8.03 19.82 -12.76
N GLN A 217 -9.07 20.18 -13.52
CA GLN A 217 -9.62 21.54 -13.59
C GLN A 217 -10.89 21.73 -12.76
N VAL A 218 -11.48 20.65 -12.23
CA VAL A 218 -12.74 20.71 -11.47
C VAL A 218 -12.59 21.50 -10.18
N GLU A 219 -13.47 22.46 -9.93
CA GLU A 219 -13.46 23.34 -8.75
C GLU A 219 -14.62 23.11 -7.79
N THR A 220 -15.71 22.48 -8.24
CA THR A 220 -16.93 22.28 -7.44
C THR A 220 -17.37 20.82 -7.34
N GLU A 221 -18.21 20.53 -6.34
CA GLU A 221 -18.87 19.23 -6.20
C GLU A 221 -19.68 18.86 -7.45
N ILE A 222 -20.47 19.80 -7.95
CA ILE A 222 -21.38 19.60 -9.08
C ILE A 222 -20.58 19.22 -10.33
N GLU A 223 -19.48 19.92 -10.61
CA GLU A 223 -18.59 19.62 -11.72
C GLU A 223 -17.99 18.21 -11.61
N LEU A 224 -17.50 17.82 -10.43
CA LEU A 224 -16.88 16.49 -10.26
C LEU A 224 -17.91 15.38 -10.47
N ARG A 225 -19.10 15.53 -9.87
CA ARG A 225 -20.19 14.56 -10.03
C ARG A 225 -20.64 14.44 -11.47
N THR A 226 -20.82 15.58 -12.15
CA THR A 226 -21.22 15.62 -13.55
C THR A 226 -20.18 14.92 -14.43
N LEU A 227 -18.90 15.20 -14.19
CA LEU A 227 -17.81 14.57 -14.93
C LEU A 227 -17.78 13.05 -14.73
N LEU A 228 -17.80 12.57 -13.49
CA LEU A 228 -17.76 11.13 -13.19
C LEU A 228 -18.99 10.37 -13.72
N ASN A 229 -20.18 10.97 -13.63
CA ASN A 229 -21.40 10.38 -14.21
C ASN A 229 -21.35 10.37 -15.75
N GLY A 230 -20.79 11.42 -16.36
CA GLY A 230 -20.58 11.46 -17.81
C GLY A 230 -19.62 10.37 -18.30
N VAL A 231 -18.56 10.09 -17.52
CA VAL A 231 -17.63 9.00 -17.78
C VAL A 231 -18.33 7.64 -17.72
N ALA A 232 -19.11 7.40 -16.66
CA ALA A 232 -19.85 6.16 -16.49
C ALA A 232 -20.78 5.87 -17.67
N LYS A 233 -21.49 6.91 -18.18
CA LYS A 233 -22.37 6.79 -19.34
C LYS A 233 -21.59 6.57 -20.64
N GLN A 234 -20.69 7.50 -20.99
CA GLN A 234 -20.04 7.49 -22.30
C GLN A 234 -19.06 6.33 -22.52
N LEU A 235 -18.42 5.86 -21.45
CA LEU A 235 -17.42 4.79 -21.52
C LEU A 235 -18.00 3.44 -21.09
N GLY A 236 -19.04 3.40 -20.26
CA GLY A 236 -19.80 2.18 -19.98
C GLY A 236 -20.49 1.66 -21.24
N ASP A 237 -21.20 2.52 -21.97
CA ASP A 237 -21.90 2.15 -23.21
C ASP A 237 -20.94 1.59 -24.29
N LYS A 238 -19.67 2.03 -24.29
CA LYS A 238 -18.63 1.53 -25.22
C LYS A 238 -18.01 0.20 -24.79
N GLU A 239 -17.91 -0.04 -23.48
CA GLU A 239 -17.41 -1.29 -22.91
C GLU A 239 -18.39 -2.42 -23.21
N GLU A 240 -19.69 -2.19 -23.02
CA GLU A 240 -20.76 -3.13 -23.41
C GLU A 240 -20.79 -3.41 -24.91
N ALA A 241 -20.66 -2.37 -25.75
CA ALA A 241 -20.65 -2.52 -27.21
C ALA A 241 -19.42 -3.27 -27.77
N THR A 242 -18.35 -3.43 -26.99
CA THR A 242 -17.13 -4.17 -27.40
C THR A 242 -17.13 -5.60 -26.83
N ALA A 243 -18.01 -5.91 -25.87
CA ALA A 243 -18.14 -7.22 -25.24
C ALA A 243 -19.15 -8.15 -25.95
N ILE A 244 -19.85 -7.63 -26.98
CA ILE A 244 -20.75 -8.35 -27.90
C ILE A 244 -20.01 -8.64 -29.20
#